data_AF-A0A259CEL5-F1
#
_entry.id   AF-A0A259CEL5-F1
#
_cell.length_a   1.000
_cell.length_b   1.000
_cell.length_c   1.000
_cell.angle_alpha   90.00
_cell.angle_beta   90.00
_cell.angle_gamma   90.00
#
_symmetry.space_group_name_H-M   'P 1'
#
loop_
_entity.id
_entity.type
_entity.pdbx_description
1 polymer ?
#
loop_
_entity_poly.entity_id
_entity_poly.type
_entity_poly.pdbx_seq_one_letter_code
_entity_poly.pdbx_strand_id
1 'polypeptide(L)'
;MLTRRHILTAALALPAHRLWAASTLTLGAVRIDTLSDGNLVLPGDFILGGMPQAEMQAIVAKYGLPTDQLTPPCNVTLLRDGTNTVLFDVGSGPDFQPTAGKLAEALAAADLTADDITHVLITHGHPDHIWGLLDEFDDPTFPNATHLIGQTEFDYWTDPNTV
;
A
#
# COMPACT_ATOMS: atom_id res chain seq x y z
N MET A 1 -7.67 62.09 4.99
CA MET A 1 -7.81 60.80 4.29
C MET A 1 -7.08 59.75 5.10
N LEU A 2 -7.81 58.81 5.72
CA LEU A 2 -7.24 57.73 6.54
C LEU A 2 -6.65 56.64 5.63
N THR A 3 -5.37 56.32 5.82
CA THR A 3 -4.70 55.20 5.15
C THR A 3 -4.97 53.89 5.90
N ARG A 4 -5.55 52.91 5.21
CA ARG A 4 -5.82 51.56 5.74
C ARG A 4 -4.50 50.83 5.96
N ARG A 5 -4.08 50.78 7.22
CA ARG A 5 -3.00 49.93 7.73
C ARG A 5 -3.26 48.46 7.40
N HIS A 6 -2.17 47.78 7.03
CA HIS A 6 -2.08 46.36 6.78
C HIS A 6 -2.39 45.59 8.07
N ILE A 7 -3.43 44.74 8.03
CA ILE A 7 -3.64 43.67 9.01
C ILE A 7 -3.18 42.39 8.31
N LEU A 8 -1.98 41.92 8.66
CA LEU A 8 -1.50 40.59 8.31
C LEU A 8 -1.97 39.64 9.41
N THR A 9 -3.08 38.95 9.16
CA THR A 9 -3.50 37.79 9.95
C THR A 9 -2.68 36.61 9.47
N ALA A 10 -1.67 36.19 10.23
CA ALA A 10 -1.00 34.92 10.00
C ALA A 10 -1.93 33.79 10.47
N ALA A 11 -2.69 33.21 9.54
CA ALA A 11 -3.35 31.94 9.77
C ALA A 11 -2.28 30.85 9.67
N LEU A 12 -1.89 30.24 10.80
CA LEU A 12 -1.17 28.98 10.77
C LEU A 12 -2.13 27.92 10.23
N ALA A 13 -2.00 27.60 8.94
CA ALA A 13 -2.58 26.40 8.38
C ALA A 13 -1.82 25.21 8.98
N LEU A 14 -2.45 24.50 9.91
CA LEU A 14 -2.01 23.15 10.26
C LEU A 14 -2.15 22.30 8.98
N PRO A 15 -1.11 21.57 8.54
CA PRO A 15 -1.25 20.68 7.41
C PRO A 15 -2.33 19.66 7.75
N ALA A 16 -3.28 19.49 6.83
CA ALA A 16 -4.25 18.40 6.90
C ALA A 16 -3.47 17.09 6.68
N HIS A 17 -2.92 16.53 7.76
CA HIS A 17 -2.39 15.18 7.71
C HIS A 17 -3.56 14.26 7.37
N ARG A 18 -3.45 13.52 6.27
CA ARG A 18 -4.38 12.42 6.01
C ARG A 18 -4.29 11.50 7.21
N LEU A 19 -5.38 11.36 7.96
CA LEU A 19 -5.47 10.35 9.00
C LEU A 19 -5.45 9.01 8.30
N TRP A 20 -4.41 8.25 8.54
CA TRP A 20 -4.33 6.91 8.03
C TRP A 20 -4.79 5.92 9.05
N ALA A 21 -5.62 4.99 8.58
CA ALA A 21 -6.01 3.83 9.34
C ALA A 21 -4.80 2.88 9.36
N ALA A 22 -3.90 3.09 10.32
CA ALA A 22 -2.93 2.08 10.71
C ALA A 22 -3.57 1.24 11.83
N SER A 23 -3.67 -0.07 11.62
CA SER A 23 -3.96 -1.00 12.72
C SER A 23 -2.63 -1.47 13.29
N THR A 24 -2.45 -1.34 14.60
CA THR A 24 -1.23 -1.78 15.29
C THR A 24 -1.55 -2.94 16.23
N LEU A 25 -0.74 -3.98 16.17
CA LEU A 25 -0.74 -5.11 17.09
C LEU A 25 0.64 -5.22 17.74
N THR A 26 0.68 -5.30 19.07
CA THR A 26 1.93 -5.52 19.82
C THR A 26 1.90 -6.90 20.47
N LEU A 27 2.94 -7.70 20.22
CA LEU A 27 3.15 -9.03 20.76
C LEU A 27 4.54 -9.09 21.43
N GLY A 28 4.59 -8.81 22.73
CA GLY A 28 5.86 -8.70 23.44
C GLY A 28 6.70 -7.55 22.89
N ALA A 29 7.90 -7.86 22.38
CA ALA A 29 8.79 -6.88 21.77
C ALA A 29 8.47 -6.61 20.28
N VAL A 30 7.61 -7.43 19.67
CA VAL A 30 7.24 -7.29 18.26
C VAL A 30 6.06 -6.33 18.13
N ARG A 31 6.20 -5.34 17.26
CA ARG A 31 5.13 -4.46 16.81
C ARG A 31 4.83 -4.76 15.35
N ILE A 32 3.55 -4.94 15.03
CA ILE A 32 3.05 -5.15 13.68
C ILE A 32 2.09 -4.02 13.36
N ASP A 33 2.32 -3.32 12.26
CA ASP A 33 1.44 -2.28 11.74
C ASP A 33 0.93 -2.70 10.36
N THR A 34 -0.36 -2.47 10.11
CA THR A 34 -0.89 -2.52 8.74
C THR A 34 -0.77 -1.14 8.12
N LEU A 35 -0.08 -1.04 6.98
CA LEU A 35 0.07 0.18 6.22
C LEU A 35 -0.77 0.08 4.94
N SER A 36 -1.42 1.18 4.54
CA SER A 36 -2.22 1.20 3.32
C SER A 36 -1.39 1.75 2.16
N ASP A 37 -1.39 1.03 1.05
CA ASP A 37 -0.93 1.53 -0.25
C ASP A 37 -2.05 2.25 -1.03
N GLY A 38 -3.26 2.30 -0.46
CA GLY A 38 -4.46 2.82 -1.11
C GLY A 38 -5.44 1.70 -1.45
N ASN A 39 -6.04 1.75 -2.64
CA ASN A 39 -6.96 0.73 -3.11
C ASN A 39 -6.89 0.58 -4.63
N LEU A 40 -7.33 -0.56 -5.14
CA LEU A 40 -7.60 -0.72 -6.57
C LEU A 40 -9.00 -0.23 -6.90
N VAL A 41 -9.25 0.05 -8.17
CA VAL A 41 -10.60 0.25 -8.72
C VAL A 41 -10.80 -0.78 -9.82
N LEU A 42 -11.66 -1.77 -9.57
CA LEU A 42 -11.85 -2.92 -10.46
C LEU A 42 -13.30 -3.03 -10.91
N PRO A 43 -13.57 -3.41 -12.18
CA PRO A 43 -14.91 -3.79 -12.61
C PRO A 43 -15.43 -4.95 -11.74
N GLY A 44 -16.69 -4.92 -11.33
CA GLY A 44 -17.25 -5.94 -10.45
C GLY A 44 -17.16 -7.35 -11.05
N ASP A 45 -17.33 -7.48 -12.36
CA ASP A 45 -17.19 -8.74 -13.10
C ASP A 45 -15.79 -9.36 -12.99
N PHE A 46 -14.75 -8.54 -12.77
CA PHE A 46 -13.38 -9.03 -12.57
C PHE A 46 -13.25 -9.94 -11.34
N ILE A 47 -14.01 -9.64 -10.27
CA ILE A 47 -14.00 -10.43 -9.03
C ILE A 47 -15.19 -11.40 -8.98
N LEU A 48 -16.36 -10.97 -9.45
CA LEU A 48 -17.62 -11.67 -9.26
C LEU A 48 -18.02 -12.56 -10.46
N GLY A 49 -17.46 -12.34 -11.65
CA GLY A 49 -17.91 -12.96 -12.90
C GLY A 49 -17.74 -14.48 -12.96
N GLY A 50 -16.78 -15.03 -12.22
CA GLY A 50 -16.56 -16.47 -12.12
C GLY A 50 -17.51 -17.21 -11.15
N MET A 51 -18.33 -16.48 -10.39
CA MET A 51 -19.16 -17.07 -9.34
C MET A 51 -20.52 -17.56 -9.86
N PRO A 52 -21.08 -18.64 -9.29
CA PRO A 52 -22.48 -18.99 -9.53
C PRO A 52 -23.42 -17.83 -9.16
N GLN A 53 -24.27 -17.42 -10.11
CA GLN A 53 -25.07 -16.20 -10.00
C GLN A 53 -25.91 -16.12 -8.72
N ALA A 54 -26.53 -17.23 -8.29
CA ALA A 54 -27.37 -17.26 -7.10
C ALA A 54 -26.55 -17.03 -5.80
N GLU A 55 -25.33 -17.57 -5.75
CA GLU A 55 -24.43 -17.39 -4.60
C GLU A 55 -23.89 -15.96 -4.54
N MET A 56 -23.48 -15.42 -5.69
CA MET A 56 -23.03 -14.04 -5.82
C MET A 56 -24.11 -13.05 -5.36
N GLN A 57 -25.35 -13.21 -5.85
CA GLN A 57 -26.46 -12.35 -5.46
C GLN A 57 -26.75 -12.39 -3.96
N ALA A 58 -26.65 -13.58 -3.34
CA ALA A 58 -26.85 -13.72 -1.90
C ALA A 58 -25.77 -12.98 -1.09
N ILE A 59 -24.49 -13.05 -1.51
CA ILE A 59 -23.37 -12.38 -0.85
C ILE A 59 -23.49 -10.86 -1.00
N VAL A 60 -23.70 -10.39 -2.23
CA VAL A 60 -23.84 -8.96 -2.55
C VAL A 60 -25.00 -8.36 -1.76
N ALA A 61 -26.16 -9.01 -1.72
CA ALA A 61 -27.31 -8.54 -0.96
C ALA A 61 -27.06 -8.54 0.55
N LYS A 62 -26.39 -9.59 1.07
CA LYS A 62 -26.10 -9.73 2.51
C LYS A 62 -25.16 -8.62 3.02
N TYR A 63 -24.15 -8.25 2.24
CA TYR A 63 -23.13 -7.29 2.67
C TYR A 63 -23.29 -5.89 2.05
N GLY A 64 -24.32 -5.68 1.22
CA GLY A 64 -24.57 -4.41 0.56
C GLY A 64 -23.46 -4.00 -0.40
N LEU A 65 -22.84 -4.97 -1.08
CA LEU A 65 -21.71 -4.71 -1.97
C LEU A 65 -22.20 -4.14 -3.31
N PRO A 66 -21.44 -3.23 -3.94
CA PRO A 66 -21.65 -2.88 -5.35
C PRO A 66 -21.32 -4.07 -6.26
N THR A 67 -22.03 -4.16 -7.39
CA THR A 67 -21.82 -5.22 -8.40
C THR A 67 -21.11 -4.75 -9.66
N ASP A 68 -21.07 -3.44 -9.89
CA ASP A 68 -20.50 -2.79 -11.06
C ASP A 68 -19.03 -2.45 -10.89
N GLN A 69 -18.63 -2.03 -9.68
CA GLN A 69 -17.27 -1.65 -9.35
C GLN A 69 -16.93 -2.01 -7.91
N LEU A 70 -15.72 -2.51 -7.67
CA LEU A 70 -15.18 -2.82 -6.35
C LEU A 70 -13.90 -2.01 -6.10
N THR A 71 -13.68 -1.66 -4.83
CA THR A 71 -12.50 -0.90 -4.40
C THR A 71 -11.72 -1.67 -3.31
N PRO A 72 -11.09 -2.81 -3.64
CA PRO A 72 -10.36 -3.58 -2.64
C PRO A 72 -9.17 -2.77 -2.12
N PRO A 73 -8.97 -2.68 -0.80
CA PRO A 73 -7.83 -1.98 -0.23
C PRO A 73 -6.53 -2.76 -0.45
N CYS A 74 -5.48 -2.05 -0.82
CA CYS A 74 -4.11 -2.58 -0.86
C CYS A 74 -3.45 -2.27 0.48
N ASN A 75 -3.17 -3.30 1.26
CA ASN A 75 -2.54 -3.17 2.56
C ASN A 75 -1.30 -4.05 2.64
N VAL A 76 -0.24 -3.50 3.21
CA VAL A 76 1.02 -4.21 3.47
C VAL A 76 1.25 -4.33 4.97
N THR A 77 2.06 -5.32 5.36
CA THR A 77 2.40 -5.53 6.78
C THR A 77 3.79 -4.98 7.06
N LEU A 78 3.92 -4.20 8.14
CA LEU A 78 5.19 -3.74 8.68
C LEU A 78 5.42 -4.42 10.04
N LEU A 79 6.52 -5.14 10.19
CA LEU A 79 6.93 -5.76 11.45
C LEU A 79 8.20 -5.10 11.98
N ARG A 80 8.20 -4.78 13.27
CA ARG A 80 9.36 -4.23 13.99
C ARG A 80 9.60 -5.07 15.24
N ASP A 81 10.81 -5.61 15.40
CA ASP A 81 11.17 -6.45 16.56
C ASP A 81 12.23 -5.80 17.48
N GLY A 82 12.59 -4.54 17.20
CA GLY A 82 13.62 -3.79 17.90
C GLY A 82 15.02 -3.89 17.28
N THR A 83 15.22 -4.82 16.35
CA THR A 83 16.46 -4.97 15.55
C THR A 83 16.18 -4.80 14.06
N ASN A 84 15.11 -5.42 13.57
CA ASN A 84 14.69 -5.43 12.19
C ASN A 84 13.42 -4.61 12.00
N THR A 85 13.36 -3.91 10.87
CA THR A 85 12.16 -3.32 10.28
C THR A 85 11.88 -4.09 8.99
N VAL A 86 10.85 -4.93 9.02
CA VAL A 86 10.52 -5.89 7.97
C VAL A 86 9.23 -5.45 7.30
N LEU A 87 9.28 -5.23 6.00
CA LEU A 87 8.14 -4.87 5.18
C LEU A 87 7.71 -6.08 4.34
N PHE A 88 6.43 -6.45 4.41
CA PHE A 88 5.85 -7.53 3.61
C PHE A 88 5.12 -6.91 2.43
N ASP A 89 5.68 -7.06 1.23
CA ASP A 89 5.34 -6.37 -0.02
C ASP A 89 5.60 -4.85 -0.02
N VAL A 90 5.73 -4.25 -1.19
CA VAL A 90 6.09 -2.84 -1.38
C VAL A 90 5.02 -2.02 -2.09
N GLY A 91 3.81 -2.56 -2.19
CA GLY A 91 2.70 -1.89 -2.86
C GLY A 91 2.91 -1.77 -4.37
N SER A 92 2.05 -0.97 -5.00
CA SER A 92 1.97 -0.90 -6.46
C SER A 92 2.91 0.11 -7.13
N GLY A 93 3.63 0.90 -6.33
CA GLY A 93 4.35 2.07 -6.84
C GLY A 93 3.40 3.11 -7.46
N PRO A 94 3.94 4.22 -8.01
CA PRO A 94 3.13 5.34 -8.52
C PRO A 94 2.42 5.04 -9.84
N ASP A 95 2.84 4.03 -10.59
CA ASP A 95 2.47 3.84 -12.00
C ASP A 95 1.33 2.83 -12.25
N PHE A 96 0.85 2.13 -11.21
CA PHE A 96 -0.20 1.12 -11.39
C PHE A 96 -1.62 1.71 -11.53
N GLN A 97 -2.09 2.43 -10.52
CA GLN A 97 -3.36 3.17 -10.54
C GLN A 97 -3.26 4.45 -9.69
N PRO A 98 -3.95 5.55 -10.05
CA PRO A 98 -3.93 6.79 -9.27
C PRO A 98 -4.42 6.68 -7.82
N THR A 99 -5.16 5.60 -7.51
CA THR A 99 -5.74 5.31 -6.19
C THR A 99 -4.85 4.43 -5.30
N ALA A 100 -3.75 3.91 -5.84
CA ALA A 100 -2.75 3.11 -5.13
C ALA A 100 -1.38 3.83 -5.10
N GLY A 101 -0.31 3.16 -4.69
CA GLY A 101 1.04 3.73 -4.61
C GLY A 101 1.24 4.73 -3.47
N LYS A 102 0.55 4.54 -2.34
CA LYS A 102 0.61 5.41 -1.16
C LYS A 102 1.56 4.93 -0.07
N LEU A 103 2.30 3.84 -0.29
CA LEU A 103 3.20 3.29 0.72
C LEU A 103 4.38 4.20 1.11
N ALA A 104 4.84 5.12 0.27
CA ALA A 104 5.90 6.06 0.67
C ALA A 104 5.39 7.09 1.70
N GLU A 105 4.20 7.63 1.46
CA GLU A 105 3.45 8.33 2.49
C GLU A 105 3.32 7.39 3.72
N ALA A 106 3.13 6.05 3.47
CA ALA A 106 2.88 4.87 4.35
C ALA A 106 3.68 4.93 5.64
N LEU A 107 4.95 4.93 5.30
CA LEU A 107 6.10 4.86 6.16
C LEU A 107 6.32 6.21 6.84
N ALA A 108 6.19 7.32 6.10
CA ALA A 108 6.38 8.65 6.67
C ALA A 108 5.41 8.94 7.83
N ALA A 109 4.15 8.53 7.72
CA ALA A 109 3.18 8.65 8.81
C ALA A 109 3.49 7.73 10.01
N ALA A 110 4.30 6.70 9.81
CA ALA A 110 4.82 5.81 10.85
C ALA A 110 6.22 6.23 11.36
N ASP A 111 6.66 7.44 11.01
CA ASP A 111 7.98 8.02 11.28
C ASP A 111 9.14 7.17 10.72
N LEU A 112 8.95 6.60 9.52
CA LEU A 112 9.94 5.80 8.80
C LEU A 112 10.20 6.34 7.39
N THR A 113 11.40 6.10 6.91
CA THR A 113 11.84 6.28 5.53
C THR A 113 12.11 4.92 4.89
N ALA A 114 12.35 4.91 3.57
CA ALA A 114 12.73 3.66 2.89
C ALA A 114 14.08 3.11 3.38
N ASP A 115 15.00 3.99 3.79
CA ASP A 115 16.31 3.63 4.34
C ASP A 115 16.22 2.88 5.68
N ASP A 116 15.13 3.07 6.42
CA ASP A 116 14.88 2.40 7.71
C ASP A 116 14.42 0.94 7.54
N ILE A 117 14.05 0.54 6.31
CA ILE A 117 13.62 -0.82 6.01
C ILE A 117 14.85 -1.72 5.88
N THR A 118 14.89 -2.75 6.73
CA THR A 118 16.00 -3.71 6.77
C THR A 118 15.76 -4.94 5.89
N HIS A 119 14.48 -5.29 5.70
CA HIS A 119 14.08 -6.47 4.93
C HIS A 119 12.78 -6.19 4.19
N VAL A 120 12.70 -6.67 2.94
CA VAL A 120 11.48 -6.71 2.14
C VAL A 120 11.16 -8.17 1.84
N LEU A 121 10.02 -8.65 2.31
CA LEU A 121 9.51 -10.00 2.03
C LEU A 121 8.38 -9.90 1.03
N ILE A 122 8.62 -10.37 -0.19
CA ILE A 122 7.65 -10.38 -1.27
C ILE A 122 6.82 -11.66 -1.15
N THR A 123 5.52 -11.50 -0.97
CA THR A 123 4.56 -12.60 -0.90
C THR A 123 4.38 -13.27 -2.25
N HIS A 124 4.23 -12.46 -3.31
CA HIS A 124 4.09 -12.90 -4.69
C HIS A 124 4.38 -11.76 -5.70
N GLY A 125 4.56 -12.09 -6.98
CA GLY A 125 5.04 -11.18 -8.03
C GLY A 125 3.99 -10.33 -8.75
N HIS A 126 2.81 -10.10 -8.16
CA HIS A 126 1.80 -9.24 -8.79
C HIS A 126 2.14 -7.74 -8.68
N PRO A 127 1.68 -6.92 -9.64
CA PRO A 127 1.95 -5.48 -9.69
C PRO A 127 1.69 -4.73 -8.39
N ASP A 128 0.58 -5.01 -7.71
CA ASP A 128 0.19 -4.37 -6.46
C ASP A 128 1.04 -4.74 -5.23
N HIS A 129 1.99 -5.66 -5.40
CA HIS A 129 2.90 -6.11 -4.36
C HIS A 129 4.38 -5.76 -4.63
N ILE A 130 4.79 -5.67 -5.91
CA ILE A 130 6.21 -5.54 -6.27
C ILE A 130 6.57 -4.31 -7.10
N TRP A 131 5.62 -3.56 -7.65
CA TRP A 131 5.96 -2.42 -8.52
C TRP A 131 6.47 -1.21 -7.73
N GLY A 132 6.31 -1.19 -6.40
CA GLY A 132 6.99 -0.22 -5.53
C GLY A 132 8.48 -0.52 -5.26
N LEU A 133 9.09 -1.51 -5.92
CA LEU A 133 10.50 -1.86 -5.69
C LEU A 133 11.47 -0.84 -6.29
N LEU A 134 11.07 -0.19 -7.38
CA LEU A 134 11.89 0.76 -8.13
C LEU A 134 11.27 2.15 -8.05
N ASP A 135 12.11 3.16 -7.98
CA ASP A 135 11.68 4.55 -8.08
C ASP A 135 11.56 5.00 -9.55
N GLU A 136 11.27 6.28 -9.77
CA GLU A 136 11.12 6.86 -11.12
C GLU A 136 12.41 6.87 -11.97
N PHE A 137 13.55 6.55 -11.37
CA PHE A 137 14.86 6.46 -12.02
C PHE A 137 15.32 5.02 -12.25
N ASP A 138 14.45 4.03 -12.01
CA ASP A 138 14.76 2.60 -12.00
C ASP A 138 15.78 2.19 -10.92
N ASP A 139 15.96 3.02 -9.87
CA ASP A 139 16.81 2.70 -8.73
C ASP A 139 16.01 1.98 -7.62
N PRO A 140 16.62 1.07 -6.83
CA PRO A 140 15.93 0.39 -5.74
C PRO A 140 15.40 1.38 -4.69
N THR A 141 14.08 1.34 -4.45
CA THR A 141 13.41 2.22 -3.46
C THR A 141 13.87 1.96 -2.03
N PHE A 142 14.23 0.71 -1.70
CA PHE A 142 14.66 0.29 -0.36
C PHE A 142 16.14 -0.14 -0.37
N PRO A 143 17.09 0.81 -0.48
CA PRO A 143 18.49 0.50 -0.81
C PRO A 143 19.24 -0.29 0.27
N ASN A 144 18.80 -0.19 1.53
CA ASN A 144 19.41 -0.90 2.66
C ASN A 144 18.77 -2.28 2.92
N ALA A 145 17.67 -2.61 2.24
CA ALA A 145 16.89 -3.80 2.55
C ALA A 145 17.45 -5.06 1.88
N THR A 146 17.47 -6.16 2.62
CA THR A 146 17.57 -7.49 1.99
C THR A 146 16.21 -7.88 1.41
N HIS A 147 16.18 -8.20 0.12
CA HIS A 147 14.95 -8.58 -0.59
C HIS A 147 14.82 -10.09 -0.64
N LEU A 148 13.66 -10.61 -0.25
CA LEU A 148 13.36 -12.04 -0.22
C LEU A 148 12.05 -12.33 -0.95
N ILE A 149 12.03 -13.41 -1.72
CA ILE A 149 10.84 -13.93 -2.41
C ILE A 149 10.90 -15.46 -2.40
N GLY A 150 9.74 -16.13 -2.40
CA GLY A 150 9.69 -17.58 -2.52
C GLY A 150 10.28 -18.06 -3.85
N GLN A 151 11.09 -19.13 -3.82
CA GLN A 151 11.78 -19.63 -5.03
C GLN A 151 10.80 -19.98 -6.16
N THR A 152 9.68 -20.65 -5.83
CA THR A 152 8.66 -21.02 -6.83
C THR A 152 8.08 -19.80 -7.54
N GLU A 153 7.89 -18.71 -6.80
CA GLU A 153 7.35 -17.48 -7.36
C GLU A 153 8.38 -16.79 -8.26
N PHE A 154 9.63 -16.69 -7.77
CA PHE A 154 10.73 -16.13 -8.55
C PHE A 154 10.94 -16.89 -9.86
N ASP A 155 10.95 -18.23 -9.81
CA ASP A 155 11.10 -19.08 -10.98
C ASP A 155 9.97 -18.83 -11.98
N TYR A 156 8.72 -18.70 -11.52
CA TYR A 156 7.58 -18.43 -12.38
C TYR A 156 7.68 -17.07 -13.09
N TRP A 157 7.95 -15.99 -12.36
CA TRP A 157 7.97 -14.62 -12.93
C TRP A 157 9.23 -14.31 -13.75
N THR A 158 10.30 -15.08 -13.59
CA THR A 158 11.54 -14.91 -14.36
C THR A 158 11.71 -15.91 -15.50
N ASP A 159 10.84 -16.92 -15.60
CA ASP A 159 10.83 -17.84 -16.75
C ASP A 159 10.41 -17.08 -18.01
N PRO A 160 11.27 -17.01 -19.05
CA PRO A 160 10.93 -16.36 -20.31
C PRO A 160 9.79 -17.03 -21.08
N ASN A 161 9.34 -18.22 -20.65
CA ASN A 161 8.21 -18.93 -21.25
C ASN A 161 6.88 -18.70 -20.51
N THR A 162 6.87 -17.99 -19.38
CA THR A 162 5.64 -17.59 -18.71
C THR A 162 4.87 -16.59 -19.58
N VAL A 163 3.56 -16.79 -19.71
CA VAL A 163 2.63 -16.03 -20.57
C VAL A 163 1.73 -15.10 -19.78
#